data_AF-A0A1C5AAB8-F1
#
_entry.id   AF-A0A1C5AAB8-F1
#
_cell.length_a   1.000
_cell.length_b   1.000
_cell.length_c   1.000
_cell.angle_alpha   90.00
_cell.angle_beta   90.00
_cell.angle_gamma   90.00
#
_symmetry.space_group_name_H-M   'P 1'
#
loop_
_entity.id
_entity.type
_entity.pdbx_description
1 polymer ?
#
loop_
_entity_poly.entity_id
_entity_poly.type
_entity_poly.pdbx_seq_one_letter_code
_entity_poly.pdbx_strand_id
1 'polypeptide(L)'
;MPDVGPTAVLPRRPLTVGELLDSAVLLLRTQGRLLLPLGALFAVGEQLLLHPLRLAAGVEPPSWLLGGDGIAALWFLLAVGAASEAAIVTLLGNPAARAAGAALLGRRAGVRELLRPRNARYGATLLLALLVGLVVMLAGLMGPLWFFAYALFGSVAAALAVDRVPVERAVGRAARLAARGGGQAGAVRLLGYLGWWILRVGLGLGVLTGLDSLDLIDLGDPALAQVAAITVWAGVNTVAYPALACLDAVIHLDNRMRTEGLDIRLARSPAGLAEPVLLAADR
;
A
#
# COMPACT_ATOMS: atom_id res chain seq x y z
N MET A 1 37.58 7.31 4.22
CA MET A 1 36.19 7.09 4.67
C MET A 1 35.84 5.67 4.26
N PRO A 2 35.36 4.80 5.17
CA PRO A 2 35.02 3.44 4.75
C PRO A 2 33.81 3.52 3.82
N ASP A 3 33.92 2.86 2.67
CA ASP A 3 32.84 2.68 1.70
C ASP A 3 31.61 2.11 2.41
N VAL A 4 30.62 2.97 2.65
CA VAL A 4 29.28 2.52 3.04
C VAL A 4 28.74 1.80 1.81
N GLY A 5 28.81 0.48 1.83
CA GLY A 5 28.24 -0.38 0.79
C GLY A 5 26.80 0.04 0.49
N PRO A 6 26.30 -0.21 -0.74
CA PRO A 6 25.00 0.29 -1.19
C PRO A 6 23.92 0.01 -0.15
N THR A 7 23.24 1.06 0.32
CA THR A 7 22.19 0.97 1.33
C THR A 7 21.17 -0.10 0.92
N ALA A 8 21.16 -1.20 1.67
CA ALA A 8 20.28 -2.31 1.38
C ALA A 8 18.84 -1.87 1.62
N VAL A 9 18.05 -1.80 0.55
CA VAL A 9 16.63 -1.40 0.60
C VAL A 9 15.82 -2.31 1.55
N LEU A 10 16.24 -3.56 1.74
CA LEU A 10 15.64 -4.52 2.67
C LEU A 10 16.72 -5.37 3.36
N PRO A 11 17.06 -5.06 4.62
CA PRO A 11 17.94 -5.91 5.42
C PRO A 11 17.32 -7.30 5.65
N ARG A 12 18.15 -8.35 5.71
CA ARG A 12 17.71 -9.74 5.97
C ARG A 12 17.52 -10.05 7.46
N ARG A 13 17.15 -9.04 8.23
CA ARG A 13 16.89 -9.12 9.67
C ARG A 13 15.51 -8.52 9.95
N PRO A 14 14.86 -8.89 11.08
CA PRO A 14 13.61 -8.27 11.49
C PRO A 14 13.79 -6.76 11.68
N LEU A 15 12.88 -5.97 11.11
CA LEU A 15 12.96 -4.50 11.08
C LEU A 15 12.07 -3.84 12.14
N THR A 16 12.54 -2.74 12.72
CA THR A 16 11.72 -1.85 13.55
C THR A 16 10.68 -1.11 12.69
N VAL A 17 9.65 -0.51 13.31
CA VAL A 17 8.61 0.23 12.58
C VAL A 17 9.21 1.38 11.75
N GLY A 18 10.18 2.11 12.29
CA GLY A 18 10.88 3.17 11.56
C GLY A 18 11.68 2.64 10.37
N GLU A 19 12.41 1.53 10.53
CA GLU A 19 13.15 0.88 9.44
C GLU A 19 12.21 0.34 8.34
N LEU A 20 11.00 -0.13 8.70
CA LEU A 20 9.99 -0.57 7.71
C LEU A 20 9.50 0.61 6.85
N LEU A 21 9.21 1.75 7.48
CA LEU A 21 8.81 2.98 6.78
C LEU A 21 9.93 3.50 5.87
N ASP A 22 11.17 3.55 6.37
CA ASP A 22 12.32 3.97 5.58
C ASP A 22 12.56 3.03 4.38
N SER A 23 12.50 1.72 4.61
CA SER A 23 12.63 0.71 3.55
C SER A 23 11.55 0.87 2.47
N ALA A 24 10.32 1.19 2.85
CA ALA A 24 9.22 1.45 1.92
C ALA A 24 9.48 2.71 1.07
N VAL A 25 9.97 3.79 1.69
CA VAL A 25 10.36 5.03 0.99
C VAL A 25 11.55 4.80 0.07
N LEU A 26 12.58 4.07 0.51
CA LEU A 26 13.73 3.70 -0.32
C LEU A 26 13.33 2.83 -1.51
N LEU A 27 12.38 1.90 -1.31
CA LEU A 27 11.83 1.09 -2.39
C LEU A 27 11.08 1.96 -3.40
N LEU A 28 10.22 2.88 -2.93
CA LEU A 28 9.52 3.83 -3.79
C LEU A 28 10.51 4.70 -4.57
N ARG A 29 11.52 5.26 -3.91
CA ARG A 29 12.56 6.07 -4.56
C ARG A 29 13.30 5.28 -5.63
N THR A 30 13.62 4.01 -5.36
CA THR A 30 14.30 3.13 -6.31
C THR A 30 13.43 2.82 -7.52
N GLN A 31 12.11 2.70 -7.34
CA GLN A 31 11.16 2.32 -8.39
C GLN A 31 10.25 3.47 -8.85
N GLY A 32 10.61 4.71 -8.52
CA GLY A 32 9.77 5.89 -8.75
C GLY A 32 9.43 6.11 -10.22
N ARG A 33 10.34 5.72 -11.14
CA ARG A 33 10.13 5.76 -12.59
C ARG A 33 8.94 4.92 -13.08
N LEU A 34 8.50 3.93 -12.30
CA LEU A 34 7.34 3.10 -12.61
C LEU A 34 6.18 3.43 -11.68
N LEU A 35 6.42 3.44 -10.37
CA LEU A 35 5.34 3.53 -9.40
C LEU A 35 4.70 4.92 -9.34
N LEU A 36 5.45 6.01 -9.52
CA LEU A 36 4.87 7.37 -9.49
C LEU A 36 3.99 7.64 -10.73
N PRO A 37 4.38 7.33 -11.98
CA PRO A 37 3.48 7.48 -13.12
C PRO A 37 2.21 6.63 -13.02
N LEU A 38 2.32 5.39 -12.51
CA LEU A 38 1.14 4.56 -12.27
C LEU A 38 0.27 5.12 -11.14
N GLY A 39 0.89 5.61 -10.07
CA GLY A 39 0.21 6.31 -8.98
C GLY A 39 -0.56 7.53 -9.49
N ALA A 40 0.05 8.34 -10.35
CA ALA A 40 -0.59 9.51 -10.97
C ALA A 40 -1.79 9.10 -11.84
N LEU A 41 -1.60 8.08 -12.70
CA LEU A 41 -2.67 7.55 -13.54
C LEU A 41 -3.87 7.10 -12.70
N PHE A 42 -3.63 6.32 -11.64
CA PHE A 42 -4.69 5.84 -10.77
C PHE A 42 -5.31 6.94 -9.91
N ALA A 43 -4.52 7.89 -9.40
CA ALA A 43 -5.00 9.00 -8.61
C ALA A 43 -5.92 9.92 -9.44
N VAL A 44 -5.52 10.26 -10.66
CA VAL A 44 -6.37 11.02 -11.58
C VAL A 44 -7.63 10.24 -11.94
N GLY A 45 -7.48 8.95 -12.29
CA GLY A 45 -8.62 8.08 -12.60
C GLY A 45 -9.63 8.00 -11.46
N GLU A 46 -9.15 7.87 -10.22
CA GLU A 46 -10.00 7.89 -9.03
C GLU A 46 -10.73 9.23 -8.86
N GLN A 47 -10.04 10.36 -8.99
CA GLN A 47 -10.69 11.66 -8.85
C GLN A 47 -11.80 11.85 -9.89
N LEU A 48 -11.58 11.41 -11.13
CA LEU A 48 -12.58 11.46 -12.20
C LEU A 48 -13.76 10.51 -11.92
N LEU A 49 -13.49 9.31 -11.41
CA LEU A 49 -14.53 8.33 -11.06
C LEU A 49 -15.39 8.78 -9.88
N LEU A 50 -14.79 9.43 -8.88
CA LEU A 50 -15.50 9.94 -7.69
C LEU A 50 -16.24 11.25 -7.94
N HIS A 51 -15.84 12.03 -8.96
CA HIS A 51 -16.46 13.32 -9.26
C HIS A 51 -17.99 13.28 -9.44
N PRO A 52 -18.59 12.40 -10.28
CA PRO A 52 -20.05 12.35 -10.42
C PRO A 52 -20.77 11.98 -9.11
N LEU A 53 -20.14 11.14 -8.27
CA LEU A 53 -20.69 10.80 -6.96
C LEU A 53 -20.68 12.00 -6.00
N ARG A 54 -19.62 12.82 -6.05
CA ARG A 54 -19.53 14.06 -5.25
C ARG A 54 -20.59 15.07 -5.65
N LEU A 55 -20.82 15.24 -6.96
CA LEU A 55 -21.89 16.08 -7.49
C LEU A 55 -23.26 15.59 -7.02
N ALA A 56 -23.53 14.28 -7.12
CA ALA A 56 -24.79 13.68 -6.67
C ALA A 56 -25.00 13.79 -5.15
N ALA A 57 -23.92 13.83 -4.36
CA ALA A 57 -23.96 14.00 -2.92
C ALA A 57 -24.04 15.47 -2.47
N GLY A 58 -23.99 16.44 -3.41
CA GLY A 58 -24.00 17.87 -3.09
C GLY A 58 -22.76 18.33 -2.32
N VAL A 59 -21.63 17.62 -2.46
CA VAL A 59 -20.39 17.93 -1.74
C VAL A 59 -19.54 18.86 -2.59
N GLU A 60 -19.34 20.09 -2.11
CA GLU A 60 -18.62 21.13 -2.83
C GLU A 60 -17.12 21.17 -2.49
N PRO A 61 -16.25 21.52 -3.46
CA PRO A 61 -14.86 21.89 -3.17
C PRO A 61 -14.81 23.14 -2.25
N PRO A 62 -13.70 23.40 -1.56
CA PRO A 62 -12.39 22.74 -1.64
C PRO A 62 -12.19 21.59 -0.64
N SER A 63 -12.96 21.58 0.45
CA SER A 63 -12.74 20.65 1.56
C SER A 63 -13.41 19.29 1.33
N TRP A 64 -14.46 19.24 0.49
CA TRP A 64 -15.36 18.08 0.35
C TRP A 64 -15.81 17.49 1.70
N LEU A 65 -15.85 18.34 2.73
CA LEU A 65 -16.15 18.02 4.11
C LEU A 65 -17.41 18.79 4.53
N LEU A 66 -18.27 18.12 5.30
CA LEU A 66 -19.39 18.67 6.09
C LEU A 66 -19.94 20.03 5.62
N GLY A 67 -20.74 19.99 4.55
CA GLY A 67 -21.74 21.01 4.25
C GLY A 67 -23.13 20.36 4.23
N GLY A 68 -23.97 20.63 5.24
CA GLY A 68 -25.37 20.19 5.32
C GLY A 68 -25.66 18.87 6.05
N ASP A 69 -26.94 18.43 5.98
CA ASP A 69 -27.54 17.29 6.70
C ASP A 69 -27.18 15.89 6.14
N GLY A 70 -26.20 15.81 5.23
CA GLY A 70 -25.91 14.66 4.38
C GLY A 70 -24.94 13.62 4.95
N ILE A 71 -24.96 13.32 6.26
CA ILE A 71 -23.98 12.39 6.88
C ILE A 71 -23.94 11.04 6.15
N ALA A 72 -25.08 10.51 5.73
CA ALA A 72 -25.15 9.25 5.00
C ALA A 72 -24.45 9.32 3.62
N ALA A 73 -24.62 10.42 2.88
CA ALA A 73 -23.98 10.61 1.59
C ALA A 73 -22.47 10.80 1.73
N LEU A 74 -22.03 11.57 2.73
CA LEU A 74 -20.62 11.73 3.06
C LEU A 74 -19.99 10.38 3.46
N TRP A 75 -20.70 9.59 4.27
CA TRP A 75 -20.25 8.27 4.69
C TRP A 75 -20.13 7.30 3.52
N PHE A 76 -21.11 7.31 2.62
CA PHE A 76 -21.07 6.53 1.38
C PHE A 76 -19.87 6.92 0.50
N LEU A 77 -19.64 8.23 0.30
CA LEU A 77 -18.47 8.72 -0.43
C LEU A 77 -17.16 8.27 0.20
N LEU A 78 -17.07 8.32 1.54
CA LEU A 78 -15.90 7.83 2.27
C LEU A 78 -15.70 6.33 2.07
N ALA A 79 -16.76 5.53 2.11
CA ALA A 79 -16.68 4.09 1.88
C ALA A 79 -16.25 3.75 0.45
N VAL A 80 -16.78 4.47 -0.56
CA VAL A 80 -16.37 4.30 -1.97
C VAL A 80 -14.93 4.76 -2.18
N GLY A 81 -14.52 5.87 -1.58
CA GLY A 81 -13.14 6.37 -1.63
C GLY A 81 -12.14 5.41 -0.97
N ALA A 82 -12.48 4.85 0.19
CA ALA A 82 -11.65 3.83 0.85
C ALA A 82 -11.54 2.56 -0.02
N ALA A 83 -12.62 2.17 -0.69
CA ALA A 83 -12.66 1.04 -1.60
C ALA A 83 -11.79 1.24 -2.84
N SER A 84 -11.86 2.42 -3.48
CA SER A 84 -11.03 2.77 -4.63
C SER A 84 -9.56 2.81 -4.24
N GLU A 85 -9.24 3.44 -3.11
CA GLU A 85 -7.89 3.48 -2.56
C GLU A 85 -7.34 2.07 -2.33
N ALA A 86 -8.08 1.19 -1.65
CA ALA A 86 -7.64 -0.17 -1.39
C ALA A 86 -7.44 -0.99 -2.69
N ALA A 87 -8.30 -0.79 -3.69
CA ALA A 87 -8.13 -1.40 -5.00
C ALA A 87 -6.85 -0.91 -5.70
N ILE A 88 -6.60 0.40 -5.71
CA ILE A 88 -5.42 1.01 -6.33
C ILE A 88 -4.13 0.56 -5.63
N VAL A 89 -4.11 0.59 -4.29
CA VAL A 89 -2.96 0.11 -3.50
C VAL A 89 -2.71 -1.38 -3.79
N THR A 90 -3.76 -2.19 -3.96
CA THR A 90 -3.61 -3.60 -4.34
C THR A 90 -3.03 -3.77 -5.75
N LEU A 91 -3.46 -2.96 -6.72
CA LEU A 91 -2.92 -2.97 -8.09
C LEU A 91 -1.43 -2.59 -8.11
N LEU A 92 -1.07 -1.53 -7.38
CA LEU A 92 0.32 -1.07 -7.23
C LEU A 92 1.17 -2.01 -6.37
N GLY A 93 0.54 -2.74 -5.45
CA GLY A 93 1.18 -3.71 -4.56
C GLY A 93 1.87 -4.83 -5.32
N ASN A 94 1.43 -5.17 -6.52
CA ASN A 94 2.07 -6.20 -7.34
C ASN A 94 3.47 -5.80 -7.83
N PRO A 95 3.64 -4.72 -8.63
CA PRO A 95 4.97 -4.28 -9.02
C PRO A 95 5.83 -3.91 -7.81
N ALA A 96 5.24 -3.33 -6.75
CA ALA A 96 5.96 -3.02 -5.51
C ALA A 96 6.50 -4.29 -4.82
N ALA A 97 5.68 -5.32 -4.65
CA ALA A 97 6.10 -6.58 -4.02
C ALA A 97 7.17 -7.33 -4.82
N ARG A 98 7.07 -7.28 -6.16
CA ARG A 98 8.10 -7.85 -7.03
C ARG A 98 9.42 -7.08 -6.93
N ALA A 99 9.36 -5.76 -6.86
CA ALA A 99 10.55 -4.94 -6.65
C ALA A 99 11.16 -5.18 -5.26
N ALA A 100 10.34 -5.31 -4.21
CA ALA A 100 10.77 -5.64 -2.86
C ALA A 100 11.45 -7.02 -2.81
N GLY A 101 10.86 -8.02 -3.47
CA GLY A 101 11.46 -9.36 -3.60
C GLY A 101 12.79 -9.34 -4.34
N ALA A 102 12.92 -8.53 -5.41
CA ALA A 102 14.19 -8.33 -6.10
C ALA A 102 15.23 -7.65 -5.20
N ALA A 103 14.83 -6.61 -4.46
CA ALA A 103 15.69 -5.89 -3.54
C ALA A 103 16.22 -6.79 -2.40
N LEU A 104 15.39 -7.68 -1.85
CA LEU A 104 15.79 -8.67 -0.85
C LEU A 104 16.88 -9.65 -1.37
N LEU A 105 16.86 -9.91 -2.67
CA LEU A 105 17.87 -10.71 -3.37
C LEU A 105 19.13 -9.89 -3.75
N GLY A 106 19.21 -8.62 -3.34
CA GLY A 106 20.35 -7.75 -3.62
C GLY A 106 20.40 -7.22 -5.06
N ARG A 107 19.29 -7.32 -5.82
CA ARG A 107 19.22 -6.85 -7.22
C ARG A 107 18.18 -5.75 -7.40
N ARG A 108 18.38 -4.89 -8.39
CA ARG A 108 17.39 -3.89 -8.80
C ARG A 108 16.60 -4.42 -9.99
N ALA A 109 15.28 -4.60 -9.82
CA ALA A 109 14.40 -4.95 -10.93
C ALA A 109 14.19 -3.74 -11.84
N GLY A 110 14.28 -3.94 -13.16
CA GLY A 110 14.00 -2.90 -14.14
C GLY A 110 12.51 -2.76 -14.45
N VAL A 111 12.09 -1.59 -14.97
CA VAL A 111 10.69 -1.29 -15.32
C VAL A 111 10.08 -2.35 -16.25
N ARG A 112 10.81 -2.73 -17.30
CA ARG A 112 10.38 -3.79 -18.23
C ARG A 112 10.22 -5.14 -17.54
N GLU A 113 11.07 -5.46 -16.58
CA GLU A 113 10.95 -6.71 -15.82
C GLU A 113 9.66 -6.67 -14.98
N LEU A 114 9.42 -5.56 -14.26
CA LEU A 114 8.25 -5.39 -13.41
C LEU A 114 6.94 -5.36 -14.21
N LEU A 115 6.93 -4.89 -15.45
CA LEU A 115 5.74 -4.87 -16.30
C LEU A 115 5.50 -6.16 -17.10
N ARG A 116 6.44 -7.13 -17.11
CA ARG A 116 6.28 -8.37 -17.89
C ARG A 116 5.06 -9.18 -17.43
N PRO A 117 4.06 -9.45 -18.31
CA PRO A 117 2.82 -10.13 -17.94
C PRO A 117 3.04 -11.55 -17.40
N ARG A 118 4.01 -12.28 -18.00
CA ARG A 118 4.26 -13.71 -17.76
C ARG A 118 4.52 -14.07 -16.29
N ASN A 119 4.98 -13.11 -15.50
CA ASN A 119 5.24 -13.30 -14.06
C ASN A 119 4.42 -12.39 -13.15
N ALA A 120 3.72 -11.41 -13.71
CA ALA A 120 2.97 -10.45 -12.91
C ALA A 120 1.59 -10.98 -12.49
N ARG A 121 0.94 -11.86 -13.26
CA ARG A 121 -0.44 -12.29 -12.96
C ARG A 121 -1.42 -11.10 -12.81
N TYR A 122 -1.29 -10.08 -13.66
CA TYR A 122 -2.09 -8.85 -13.58
C TYR A 122 -3.60 -9.09 -13.61
N GLY A 123 -4.08 -10.07 -14.38
CA GLY A 123 -5.51 -10.43 -14.37
C GLY A 123 -5.99 -10.88 -12.99
N ALA A 124 -5.20 -11.73 -12.30
CA ALA A 124 -5.50 -12.14 -10.94
C ALA A 124 -5.39 -10.97 -9.94
N THR A 125 -4.42 -10.06 -10.15
CA THR A 125 -4.29 -8.86 -9.31
C THR A 125 -5.48 -7.93 -9.47
N LEU A 126 -5.99 -7.75 -10.69
CA LEU A 126 -7.19 -6.96 -10.96
C LEU A 126 -8.41 -7.55 -10.26
N LEU A 127 -8.62 -8.87 -10.37
CA LEU A 127 -9.71 -9.55 -9.66
C LEU A 127 -9.60 -9.39 -8.14
N LEU A 128 -8.39 -9.55 -7.58
CA LEU A 128 -8.16 -9.36 -6.15
C LEU A 128 -8.31 -7.89 -5.73
N ALA A 129 -7.92 -6.93 -6.56
CA ALA A 129 -8.11 -5.52 -6.29
C ALA A 129 -9.59 -5.15 -6.22
N LEU A 130 -10.41 -5.67 -7.14
CA LEU A 130 -11.87 -5.51 -7.10
C LEU A 130 -12.47 -6.16 -5.86
N LEU A 131 -12.02 -7.38 -5.51
CA LEU A 131 -12.48 -8.08 -4.32
C LEU A 131 -12.11 -7.32 -3.04
N VAL A 132 -10.87 -6.88 -2.90
CA VAL A 132 -10.39 -6.11 -1.75
C VAL A 132 -11.14 -4.78 -1.65
N GLY A 133 -11.30 -4.07 -2.76
CA GLY A 133 -12.11 -2.85 -2.82
C GLY A 133 -13.54 -3.09 -2.35
N LEU A 134 -14.20 -4.14 -2.85
CA LEU A 134 -15.56 -4.51 -2.44
C LEU A 134 -15.65 -4.82 -0.95
N VAL A 135 -14.70 -5.60 -0.41
CA VAL A 135 -14.68 -5.93 1.02
C VAL A 135 -14.47 -4.68 1.87
N VAL A 136 -13.58 -3.78 1.45
CA VAL A 136 -13.33 -2.50 2.14
C VAL A 136 -14.57 -1.59 2.05
N MET A 137 -15.27 -1.56 0.92
CA MET A 137 -16.52 -0.82 0.76
C MET A 137 -17.58 -1.33 1.73
N LEU A 138 -17.85 -2.64 1.72
CA LEU A 138 -18.87 -3.25 2.59
C LEU A 138 -18.51 -3.05 4.07
N ALA A 139 -17.25 -3.24 4.44
CA ALA A 139 -16.78 -2.95 5.79
C ALA A 139 -16.95 -1.46 6.13
N GLY A 140 -16.71 -0.56 5.19
CA GLY A 140 -16.86 0.87 5.40
C GLY A 140 -18.31 1.32 5.54
N LEU A 141 -19.25 0.68 4.85
CA LEU A 141 -20.69 0.91 5.07
C LEU A 141 -21.14 0.48 6.47
N MET A 142 -20.42 -0.43 7.12
CA MET A 142 -20.69 -0.88 8.49
C MET A 142 -19.96 -0.05 9.58
N GLY A 143 -19.41 1.11 9.22
CA GLY A 143 -18.67 1.96 10.16
C GLY A 143 -17.16 1.93 9.87
N PRO A 144 -16.30 2.21 10.87
CA PRO A 144 -14.85 2.23 10.69
C PRO A 144 -14.24 0.83 10.49
N LEU A 145 -15.04 -0.17 10.12
CA LEU A 145 -14.55 -1.54 9.92
C LEU A 145 -13.62 -1.66 8.69
N TRP A 146 -13.62 -0.67 7.79
CA TRP A 146 -12.68 -0.62 6.67
C TRP A 146 -11.21 -0.67 7.15
N PHE A 147 -10.90 -0.13 8.34
CA PHE A 147 -9.54 -0.21 8.90
C PHE A 147 -9.12 -1.66 9.11
N PHE A 148 -9.99 -2.51 9.65
CA PHE A 148 -9.70 -3.93 9.84
C PHE A 148 -9.56 -4.67 8.51
N ALA A 149 -10.43 -4.37 7.54
CA ALA A 149 -10.30 -4.93 6.20
C ALA A 149 -8.95 -4.56 5.56
N TYR A 150 -8.55 -3.29 5.64
CA TYR A 150 -7.26 -2.81 5.15
C TYR A 150 -6.10 -3.51 5.88
N ALA A 151 -6.15 -3.61 7.20
CA ALA A 151 -5.15 -4.27 8.03
C ALA A 151 -4.95 -5.75 7.63
N LEU A 152 -6.02 -6.48 7.31
CA LEU A 152 -5.97 -7.89 6.96
C LEU A 152 -5.56 -8.14 5.50
N PHE A 153 -6.02 -7.31 4.57
CA PHE A 153 -5.92 -7.59 3.13
C PHE A 153 -4.86 -6.79 2.37
N GLY A 154 -4.17 -5.82 2.98
CA GLY A 154 -3.16 -5.01 2.27
C GLY A 154 -2.02 -5.82 1.63
N SER A 155 -1.67 -6.99 2.16
CA SER A 155 -0.60 -7.86 1.60
C SER A 155 -1.08 -8.87 0.55
N VAL A 156 -2.34 -8.82 0.09
CA VAL A 156 -2.88 -9.77 -0.90
C VAL A 156 -2.06 -9.77 -2.19
N ALA A 157 -1.68 -8.58 -2.68
CA ALA A 157 -0.85 -8.46 -3.89
C ALA A 157 0.55 -9.07 -3.69
N ALA A 158 1.14 -8.88 -2.51
CA ALA A 158 2.44 -9.44 -2.17
C ALA A 158 2.39 -10.97 -2.04
N ALA A 159 1.34 -11.53 -1.44
CA ALA A 159 1.10 -12.97 -1.40
C ALA A 159 1.00 -13.54 -2.83
N LEU A 160 0.20 -12.93 -3.70
CA LEU A 160 0.06 -13.38 -5.09
C LEU A 160 1.38 -13.32 -5.88
N ALA A 161 2.10 -12.20 -5.78
CA ALA A 161 3.25 -11.92 -6.63
C ALA A 161 4.56 -12.55 -6.13
N VAL A 162 4.80 -12.54 -4.81
CA VAL A 162 6.02 -13.04 -4.17
C VAL A 162 5.86 -14.49 -3.73
N ASP A 163 4.79 -14.83 -3.00
CA ASP A 163 4.59 -16.20 -2.52
C ASP A 163 4.10 -17.13 -3.64
N ARG A 164 3.68 -16.56 -4.79
CA ARG A 164 3.18 -17.29 -5.97
C ARG A 164 1.98 -18.19 -5.66
N VAL A 165 1.29 -17.97 -4.55
CA VAL A 165 0.08 -18.71 -4.18
C VAL A 165 -1.02 -18.52 -5.23
N PRO A 166 -1.90 -19.51 -5.43
CA PRO A 166 -3.03 -19.37 -6.34
C PRO A 166 -4.04 -18.34 -5.79
N VAL A 167 -4.86 -17.78 -6.68
CA VAL A 167 -5.69 -16.59 -6.41
C VAL A 167 -6.65 -16.83 -5.24
N GLU A 168 -7.28 -18.00 -5.22
CA GLU A 168 -8.23 -18.43 -4.21
C GLU A 168 -7.61 -18.58 -2.81
N ARG A 169 -6.29 -18.77 -2.72
CA ARG A 169 -5.57 -18.86 -1.43
C ARG A 169 -4.89 -17.55 -1.03
N ALA A 170 -4.74 -16.59 -1.95
CA ALA A 170 -4.01 -15.35 -1.69
C ALA A 170 -4.64 -14.52 -0.55
N VAL A 171 -5.97 -14.44 -0.51
CA VAL A 171 -6.72 -13.71 0.52
C VAL A 171 -6.54 -14.33 1.91
N GLY A 172 -6.80 -15.63 2.04
CA GLY A 172 -6.62 -16.33 3.31
C GLY A 172 -5.16 -16.34 3.79
N ARG A 173 -4.21 -16.39 2.86
CA ARG A 173 -2.78 -16.28 3.13
C ARG A 173 -2.42 -14.91 3.71
N ALA A 174 -2.87 -13.83 3.08
CA ALA A 174 -2.62 -12.46 3.55
C ALA A 174 -3.22 -12.23 4.94
N ALA A 175 -4.48 -12.61 5.14
CA ALA A 175 -5.16 -12.47 6.43
C ALA A 175 -4.48 -13.27 7.55
N ARG A 176 -4.08 -14.52 7.28
CA ARG A 176 -3.36 -15.36 8.26
C ARG A 176 -2.02 -14.77 8.65
N LEU A 177 -1.26 -14.26 7.67
CA LEU A 177 0.00 -13.58 7.95
C LEU A 177 -0.24 -12.30 8.75
N ALA A 178 -1.23 -11.48 8.38
CA ALA A 178 -1.56 -10.26 9.10
C ALA A 178 -1.93 -10.51 10.57
N ALA A 179 -2.62 -11.61 10.88
CA ALA A 179 -3.03 -12.00 12.23
C ALA A 179 -1.92 -12.71 13.04
N ARG A 180 -0.92 -13.31 12.38
CA ARG A 180 0.21 -13.96 13.07
C ARG A 180 1.05 -12.94 13.86
N GLY A 181 1.75 -13.43 14.87
CA GLY A 181 2.58 -12.57 15.74
C GLY A 181 1.77 -11.52 16.51
N GLY A 182 0.52 -11.84 16.86
CA GLY A 182 -0.35 -10.94 17.62
C GLY A 182 -0.92 -9.78 16.81
N GLY A 183 -0.93 -9.85 15.48
CA GLY A 183 -1.49 -8.77 14.65
C GLY A 183 -0.52 -7.62 14.36
N GLN A 184 0.77 -7.76 14.72
CA GLN A 184 1.76 -6.68 14.59
C GLN A 184 1.84 -6.14 13.15
N ALA A 185 1.83 -7.01 12.14
CA ALA A 185 1.86 -6.61 10.74
C ALA A 185 0.64 -5.74 10.36
N GLY A 186 -0.55 -6.12 10.83
CA GLY A 186 -1.77 -5.33 10.68
C GLY A 186 -1.68 -3.99 11.40
N ALA A 187 -1.16 -3.95 12.62
CA ALA A 187 -0.99 -2.72 13.40
C ALA A 187 -0.02 -1.73 12.72
N VAL A 188 1.14 -2.20 12.24
CA VAL A 188 2.10 -1.34 11.52
C VAL A 188 1.50 -0.80 10.23
N ARG A 189 0.73 -1.62 9.50
CA ARG A 189 0.00 -1.18 8.31
C ARG A 189 -1.01 -0.08 8.65
N LEU A 190 -1.77 -0.23 9.73
CA LEU A 190 -2.71 0.78 10.21
C LEU A 190 -2.01 2.07 10.62
N LEU A 191 -0.86 1.99 11.29
CA LEU A 191 -0.06 3.16 11.65
C LEU A 191 0.45 3.89 10.39
N GLY A 192 0.94 3.15 9.40
CA GLY A 192 1.36 3.73 8.12
C GLY A 192 0.21 4.39 7.37
N TYR A 193 -0.96 3.73 7.34
CA TYR A 193 -2.17 4.29 6.74
C TYR A 193 -2.65 5.55 7.46
N LEU A 194 -2.70 5.54 8.79
CA LEU A 194 -3.15 6.67 9.58
C LEU A 194 -2.20 7.87 9.45
N GLY A 195 -0.89 7.62 9.57
CA GLY A 195 0.12 8.66 9.36
C GLY A 195 0.02 9.27 7.97
N TRP A 196 -0.18 8.43 6.96
CA TRP A 196 -0.43 8.90 5.60
C TRP A 196 -1.74 9.67 5.46
N TRP A 197 -2.84 9.22 6.07
CA TRP A 197 -4.14 9.88 6.01
C TRP A 197 -4.07 11.29 6.61
N ILE A 198 -3.38 11.45 7.75
CA ILE A 198 -3.12 12.75 8.37
C ILE A 198 -2.31 13.66 7.43
N LEU A 199 -1.22 13.14 6.85
CA LEU A 199 -0.40 13.89 5.89
C LEU A 199 -1.21 14.27 4.64
N ARG A 200 -2.05 13.37 4.14
CA ARG A 200 -2.88 13.58 2.96
C ARG A 200 -3.86 14.74 3.19
N VAL A 201 -4.59 14.71 4.31
CA VAL A 201 -5.53 15.77 4.66
C VAL A 201 -4.80 17.09 4.91
N GLY A 202 -3.70 17.06 5.66
CA GLY A 202 -2.91 18.25 5.95
C GLY A 202 -2.30 18.90 4.71
N LEU A 203 -1.73 18.12 3.79
CA LEU A 203 -1.18 18.62 2.53
C LEU A 203 -2.28 19.06 1.57
N GLY A 204 -3.36 18.28 1.45
CA GLY A 204 -4.47 18.60 0.55
C GLY A 204 -5.14 19.93 0.92
N LEU A 205 -5.56 20.05 2.18
CA LEU A 205 -6.17 21.27 2.68
C LEU A 205 -5.16 22.41 2.76
N GLY A 206 -3.96 22.16 3.28
CA GLY A 206 -2.94 23.20 3.47
C GLY A 206 -2.44 23.83 2.18
N VAL A 207 -2.33 23.05 1.09
CA VAL A 207 -1.99 23.61 -0.24
C VAL A 207 -3.13 24.47 -0.76
N LEU A 208 -4.38 24.00 -0.68
CA LEU A 208 -5.54 24.76 -1.18
C LEU A 208 -5.72 26.07 -0.39
N THR A 209 -5.75 26.01 0.94
CA THR A 209 -5.90 27.20 1.79
C THR A 209 -4.69 28.12 1.72
N GLY A 210 -3.48 27.57 1.57
CA GLY A 210 -2.27 28.36 1.40
C GLY A 210 -2.28 29.17 0.10
N LEU A 211 -2.64 28.53 -1.02
CA LEU A 211 -2.71 29.21 -2.33
C LEU A 211 -3.79 30.31 -2.34
N ASP A 212 -4.95 30.04 -1.74
CA ASP A 212 -6.04 31.01 -1.57
C ASP A 212 -5.61 32.20 -0.69
N SER A 213 -4.96 31.92 0.46
CA SER A 213 -4.46 32.96 1.37
C SER A 213 -3.38 33.87 0.78
N LEU A 214 -2.68 33.40 -0.25
CA LEU A 214 -1.66 34.15 -0.98
C LEU A 214 -2.23 34.85 -2.22
N ASP A 215 -3.55 34.81 -2.44
CA ASP A 215 -4.24 35.38 -3.59
C ASP A 215 -3.71 34.84 -4.93
N LEU A 216 -3.23 33.58 -4.93
CA LEU A 216 -2.72 32.90 -6.13
C LEU A 216 -3.80 32.17 -6.90
N ILE A 217 -4.87 31.77 -6.21
CA ILE A 217 -6.08 31.17 -6.76
C ILE A 217 -7.28 31.76 -6.02
N ASP A 218 -8.39 31.99 -6.74
CA ASP A 218 -9.66 32.37 -6.14
C ASP A 218 -10.52 31.12 -5.93
N LEU A 219 -10.58 30.59 -4.70
CA LEU A 219 -11.46 29.46 -4.39
C LEU A 219 -12.94 29.85 -4.31
N GLY A 220 -13.28 31.13 -4.48
CA GLY A 220 -14.66 31.60 -4.67
C GLY A 220 -15.23 31.28 -6.04
N ASP A 221 -14.40 31.07 -7.07
CA ASP A 221 -14.83 30.55 -8.37
C ASP A 221 -15.02 29.01 -8.29
N PRO A 222 -16.25 28.49 -8.44
CA PRO A 222 -16.52 27.05 -8.35
C PRO A 222 -15.72 26.21 -9.37
N ALA A 223 -15.47 26.76 -10.57
CA ALA A 223 -14.75 26.03 -11.61
C ALA A 223 -13.26 25.90 -11.25
N LEU A 224 -12.65 26.99 -10.79
CA LEU A 224 -11.26 27.00 -10.35
C LEU A 224 -11.08 26.14 -9.09
N ALA A 225 -11.97 26.25 -8.10
CA ALA A 225 -11.95 25.45 -6.88
C ALA A 225 -12.02 23.95 -7.17
N GLN A 226 -12.87 23.54 -8.13
CA GLN A 226 -12.99 22.14 -8.55
C GLN A 226 -11.71 21.60 -9.19
N VAL A 227 -11.11 22.38 -10.12
CA VAL A 227 -9.87 21.99 -10.80
C VAL A 227 -8.70 21.96 -9.81
N ALA A 228 -8.58 22.97 -8.96
CA ALA A 228 -7.56 23.05 -7.92
C ALA A 228 -7.65 21.86 -6.98
N ALA A 229 -8.85 21.55 -6.47
CA ALA A 229 -9.05 20.41 -5.59
C ALA A 229 -8.68 19.08 -6.27
N ILE A 230 -9.21 18.78 -7.46
CA ILE A 230 -8.85 17.55 -8.19
C ILE A 230 -7.33 17.44 -8.37
N THR A 231 -6.69 18.53 -8.78
CA THR A 231 -5.25 18.57 -9.05
C THR A 231 -4.44 18.32 -7.79
N VAL A 232 -4.75 19.01 -6.69
CA VAL A 232 -4.04 18.87 -5.41
C VAL A 232 -4.24 17.47 -4.84
N TRP A 233 -5.48 16.99 -4.74
CA TRP A 233 -5.76 15.67 -4.17
C TRP A 233 -5.18 14.54 -5.04
N ALA A 234 -5.24 14.64 -6.37
CA ALA A 234 -4.55 13.69 -7.25
C ALA A 234 -3.02 13.75 -7.10
N GLY A 235 -2.45 14.95 -6.96
CA GLY A 235 -1.02 15.15 -6.74
C GLY A 235 -0.53 14.50 -5.45
N VAL A 236 -1.25 14.69 -4.36
CA VAL A 236 -0.97 14.04 -3.07
C VAL A 236 -1.12 12.51 -3.21
N ASN A 237 -2.17 12.04 -3.87
CA ASN A 237 -2.44 10.62 -4.04
C ASN A 237 -1.46 9.90 -4.99
N THR A 238 -0.82 10.65 -5.90
CA THR A 238 0.24 10.14 -6.78
C THR A 238 1.41 9.56 -5.99
N VAL A 239 1.69 10.11 -4.81
CA VAL A 239 2.74 9.61 -3.90
C VAL A 239 2.17 8.63 -2.87
N ALA A 240 0.96 8.91 -2.37
CA ALA A 240 0.24 8.08 -1.41
C ALA A 240 0.24 6.59 -1.77
N TYR A 241 -0.38 6.28 -2.91
CA TYR A 241 -0.76 4.93 -3.24
C TYR A 241 0.47 4.07 -3.50
N PRO A 242 1.49 4.56 -4.22
CA PRO A 242 2.77 3.88 -4.31
C PRO A 242 3.47 3.66 -2.95
N ALA A 243 3.45 4.65 -2.05
CA ALA A 243 4.11 4.53 -0.75
C ALA A 243 3.45 3.44 0.11
N LEU A 244 2.11 3.43 0.18
CA LEU A 244 1.34 2.39 0.88
C LEU A 244 1.56 1.00 0.27
N ALA A 245 1.58 0.90 -1.06
CA ALA A 245 1.87 -0.36 -1.76
C ALA A 245 3.29 -0.89 -1.46
N CYS A 246 4.29 0.00 -1.40
CA CYS A 246 5.65 -0.35 -0.99
C CYS A 246 5.70 -0.79 0.47
N LEU A 247 4.98 -0.11 1.36
CA LEU A 247 4.90 -0.48 2.76
C LEU A 247 4.29 -1.87 2.93
N ASP A 248 3.21 -2.18 2.23
CA ASP A 248 2.56 -3.50 2.27
C ASP A 248 3.48 -4.63 1.80
N ALA A 249 4.26 -4.36 0.75
CA ALA A 249 5.28 -5.29 0.27
C ALA A 249 6.38 -5.55 1.30
N VAL A 250 6.90 -4.49 1.92
CA VAL A 250 7.97 -4.56 2.93
C VAL A 250 7.47 -5.27 4.20
N ILE A 251 6.29 -4.91 4.71
CA ILE A 251 5.65 -5.57 5.87
C ILE A 251 5.42 -7.05 5.58
N HIS A 252 4.96 -7.41 4.37
CA HIS A 252 4.75 -8.81 4.00
C HIS A 252 6.04 -9.62 4.07
N LEU A 253 7.14 -9.08 3.53
CA LEU A 253 8.45 -9.75 3.56
C LEU A 253 9.02 -9.85 4.97
N ASP A 254 8.99 -8.78 5.75
CA ASP A 254 9.46 -8.78 7.14
C ASP A 254 8.69 -9.79 8.00
N ASN A 255 7.36 -9.79 7.89
CA ASN A 255 6.52 -10.70 8.64
C ASN A 255 6.78 -12.18 8.27
N ARG A 256 7.07 -12.47 7.01
CA ARG A 256 7.51 -13.81 6.60
C ARG A 256 8.88 -14.17 7.16
N MET A 257 9.83 -13.24 7.19
CA MET A 257 11.13 -13.48 7.81
C MET A 257 11.00 -13.78 9.32
N ARG A 258 10.09 -13.07 10.01
CA ARG A 258 9.82 -13.27 11.44
C ARG A 258 9.11 -14.58 11.75
N THR A 259 8.09 -14.93 10.98
CA THR A 259 7.17 -16.04 11.33
C THR A 259 7.49 -17.35 10.61
N GLU A 260 8.20 -17.30 9.49
CA GLU A 260 8.47 -18.46 8.62
C GLU A 260 9.95 -18.58 8.28
N GLY A 261 10.81 -17.69 8.80
CA GLY A 261 12.22 -17.66 8.46
C GLY A 261 12.95 -18.97 8.78
N LEU A 262 12.58 -19.62 9.89
CA LEU A 262 13.12 -20.93 10.26
C LEU A 262 12.67 -22.01 9.28
N ASP A 263 11.38 -22.10 8.98
CA ASP A 263 10.82 -23.08 8.02
C ASP A 263 11.47 -22.93 6.64
N ILE A 264 11.67 -21.69 6.18
CA ILE A 264 12.34 -21.39 4.92
C ILE A 264 13.81 -21.84 4.94
N ARG A 265 14.51 -21.67 6.07
CA ARG A 265 15.89 -22.15 6.21
C ARG A 265 15.94 -23.67 6.24
N LEU A 266 15.10 -24.32 7.04
CA LEU A 266 15.03 -25.78 7.14
C LEU A 266 14.68 -26.45 5.82
N ALA A 267 13.73 -25.90 5.06
CA ALA A 267 13.36 -26.41 3.73
C ALA A 267 14.46 -26.27 2.67
N ARG A 268 15.45 -25.39 2.90
CA ARG A 268 16.62 -25.20 2.03
C ARG A 268 17.86 -25.94 2.53
N SER A 269 17.83 -26.51 3.74
CA SER A 269 18.89 -27.36 4.21
C SER A 269 18.93 -28.63 3.35
N PRO A 270 20.10 -29.05 2.85
CA PRO A 270 20.23 -30.31 2.12
C PRO A 270 19.69 -31.47 2.95
N ALA A 271 18.88 -32.34 2.33
CA ALA A 271 18.49 -33.60 2.95
C ALA A 271 19.75 -34.45 3.13
N GLY A 272 20.14 -34.72 4.38
CA GLY A 272 21.34 -35.50 4.69
C GLY A 272 22.42 -34.78 5.49
N LEU A 273 22.14 -33.64 6.14
CA LEU A 273 22.96 -33.25 7.30
C LEU A 273 22.86 -34.37 8.33
N ALA A 274 23.95 -35.12 8.47
CA ALA A 274 24.07 -36.20 9.43
C ALA A 274 23.56 -35.76 10.79
N GLU A 275 22.85 -36.68 11.45
CA GLU A 275 22.55 -36.64 12.88
C GLU A 275 23.69 -35.94 13.63
N PRO A 276 23.41 -34.92 14.44
CA PRO A 276 24.46 -34.18 15.09
C PRO A 276 25.25 -35.15 15.96
N VAL A 277 26.51 -35.34 15.60
CA VAL A 277 27.58 -35.85 16.48
C VAL A 277 27.79 -34.81 17.60
N LEU A 278 26.77 -34.62 18.43
CA LEU A 278 26.73 -33.77 19.63
C LEU A 278 26.42 -34.62 20.88
N LEU A 279 26.57 -35.95 20.78
CA LEU A 279 26.56 -36.88 21.91
C LEU A 279 27.92 -37.59 22.09
N ALA A 280 29.02 -36.92 21.74
CA ALA A 280 30.37 -37.37 22.06
C ALA A 280 31.27 -36.17 22.40
N ALA A 281 30.86 -35.39 23.41
CA ALA A 281 31.85 -34.80 24.28
C ALA A 281 32.15 -35.88 25.33
N ASP A 282 33.32 -36.50 25.20
CA ASP A 282 33.84 -37.45 26.17
C ASP A 282 33.81 -36.87 27.59
N ARG A 283 33.51 -37.75 28.54
CA ARG A 283 33.51 -37.53 29.98
C ARG A 283 34.88 -37.13 30.52
#